data_AF-A0A938QRS7-F1
#
_entry.id   AF-A0A938QRS7-F1
#
_cell.length_a   1.000
_cell.length_b   1.000
_cell.length_c   1.000
_cell.angle_alpha   90.00
_cell.angle_beta   90.00
_cell.angle_gamma   90.00
#
_symmetry.space_group_name_H-M   'P 1'
#
loop_
_entity.id
_entity.type
_entity.pdbx_description
1 polymer ?
#
loop_
_entity_poly.entity_id
_entity_poly.type
_entity_poly.pdbx_seq_one_letter_code
_entity_poly.pdbx_strand_id
1 'polypeptide(L)'
;MLMEASATAFKDSRLRDWRRLVGETGDLADIIVATLSLASTEHNVSRIRLVDFYSIFDQLQKEFPDLIPPLHSTRANDYVYSKKLASALESALSIGIRISNPQFQFLEVEEAIGKGNLDRIQKRAGEAFIERLKPIAKRLSELV
;
A
#
# COMPACT_ATOMS: atom_id res chain seq x y z
N MET A 1 47.36 3.00 20.44
CA MET A 1 46.34 3.41 19.46
C MET A 1 45.03 2.81 19.94
N LEU A 2 44.24 3.65 20.60
CA LEU A 2 43.03 3.26 21.33
C LEU A 2 41.83 3.23 20.39
N MET A 3 41.05 2.15 20.53
CA MET A 3 39.59 2.07 20.40
C MET A 3 39.03 2.31 18.98
N GLU A 4 38.01 1.59 18.50
CA GLU A 4 36.80 1.25 19.21
C GLU A 4 36.01 0.20 18.40
N ALA A 5 35.45 -0.79 19.10
CA ALA A 5 34.29 -1.50 18.61
C ALA A 5 33.14 -0.48 18.49
N SER A 6 32.43 -0.46 17.35
CA SER A 6 31.15 0.25 17.23
C SER A 6 30.19 -0.67 16.50
N ALA A 7 29.44 -1.48 17.26
CA ALA A 7 28.11 -1.12 17.75
C ALA A 7 27.13 -0.90 16.57
N THR A 8 26.34 -1.94 16.29
CA THR A 8 24.94 -1.88 15.85
C THR A 8 24.41 -0.47 15.54
N ALA A 9 24.34 -0.11 14.26
CA ALA A 9 23.55 1.03 13.80
C ALA A 9 22.22 0.56 13.18
N PHE A 10 21.40 -0.14 13.97
CA PHE A 10 19.95 -0.02 13.83
C PHE A 10 19.57 1.37 14.36
N LYS A 11 19.65 2.39 13.50
CA LYS A 11 18.95 3.68 13.62
C LYS A 11 19.44 4.60 12.50
N ASP A 12 18.68 4.66 11.42
CA ASP A 12 18.55 5.95 10.75
C ASP A 12 17.08 6.19 10.42
N SER A 13 16.50 7.18 11.10
CA SER A 13 15.17 7.75 10.83
C SER A 13 15.10 8.48 9.48
N ARG A 14 16.14 8.35 8.63
CA ARG A 14 16.31 8.93 7.30
C ARG A 14 16.37 7.87 6.18
N LEU A 15 16.23 6.58 6.49
CA LEU A 15 16.27 5.48 5.49
C LEU A 15 14.91 5.09 4.92
N ARG A 16 14.08 6.08 4.60
CA ARG A 16 13.25 6.00 3.41
C ARG A 16 13.46 7.29 2.65
N ASP A 17 14.09 7.19 1.50
CA ASP A 17 14.27 8.30 0.60
C ASP A 17 12.90 8.63 -0.03
N TRP A 18 12.07 9.35 0.72
CA TRP A 18 10.67 9.71 0.41
C TRP A 18 10.52 10.66 -0.79
N ARG A 19 11.60 10.89 -1.55
CA ARG A 19 11.64 11.73 -2.76
C ARG A 19 11.07 11.07 -4.01
N ARG A 20 10.50 9.88 -3.89
CA ARG A 20 9.58 9.33 -4.90
C ARG A 20 8.15 9.42 -4.39
N LEU A 21 7.71 10.65 -4.13
CA LEU A 21 6.36 11.05 -4.51
C LEU A 21 6.15 10.57 -5.94
N VAL A 22 5.21 9.66 -6.15
CA VAL A 22 4.74 9.37 -7.48
C VAL A 22 3.81 10.51 -7.88
N GLY A 23 4.40 11.68 -8.17
CA GLY A 23 3.66 12.90 -8.55
C GLY A 23 2.83 13.53 -7.43
N GLU A 24 1.76 14.25 -7.80
CA GLU A 24 0.73 14.83 -6.92
C GLU A 24 -0.14 13.78 -6.21
N THR A 25 0.18 12.51 -6.40
CA THR A 25 -0.49 11.32 -5.85
C THR A 25 0.46 10.66 -4.85
N GLY A 26 -0.04 10.28 -3.67
CA GLY A 26 0.75 9.69 -2.58
C GLY A 26 1.59 8.46 -2.97
N ASP A 27 2.44 7.99 -2.05
CA ASP A 27 3.26 6.79 -2.26
C ASP A 27 2.36 5.57 -2.52
N LEU A 28 2.85 4.58 -3.27
CA LEU A 28 2.13 3.35 -3.60
C LEU A 28 1.62 2.63 -2.35
N ALA A 29 2.38 2.64 -1.26
CA ALA A 29 1.94 2.12 0.03
C ALA A 29 0.70 2.86 0.56
N ASP A 30 0.65 4.18 0.40
CA ASP A 30 -0.50 4.99 0.84
C ASP A 30 -1.72 4.74 -0.04
N ILE A 31 -1.52 4.56 -1.35
CA ILE A 31 -2.58 4.15 -2.28
C ILE A 31 -3.16 2.79 -1.84
N ILE A 32 -2.31 1.81 -1.55
CA ILE A 32 -2.74 0.48 -1.09
C ILE A 32 -3.51 0.59 0.23
N VAL A 33 -2.95 1.27 1.24
CA VAL A 33 -3.59 1.43 2.56
C VAL A 33 -4.91 2.17 2.44
N ALA A 34 -4.96 3.28 1.73
CA ALA A 34 -6.18 4.07 1.57
C ALA A 34 -7.25 3.28 0.80
N THR A 35 -6.88 2.58 -0.27
CA THR A 35 -7.82 1.76 -1.06
C THR A 35 -8.43 0.65 -0.21
N LEU A 36 -7.60 -0.10 0.53
CA LEU A 36 -8.09 -1.19 1.40
C LEU A 36 -8.89 -0.66 2.59
N SER A 37 -8.50 0.50 3.14
CA SER A 37 -9.23 1.14 4.23
C SER A 37 -10.60 1.64 3.76
N LEU A 38 -10.68 2.30 2.60
CA LEU A 38 -11.93 2.73 1.98
C LEU A 38 -12.83 1.53 1.64
N ALA A 39 -12.27 0.46 1.08
CA ALA A 39 -13.02 -0.76 0.77
C ALA A 39 -13.61 -1.40 2.04
N SER A 40 -12.85 -1.39 3.13
CA SER A 40 -13.37 -1.85 4.43
C SER A 40 -14.46 -0.93 4.99
N THR A 41 -14.29 0.39 4.91
CA THR A 41 -15.18 1.35 5.58
C THR A 41 -16.44 1.69 4.80
N GLU A 42 -16.37 1.69 3.48
CA GLU A 42 -17.49 2.10 2.61
C GLU A 42 -18.17 0.91 1.91
N HIS A 43 -17.47 -0.22 1.79
CA HIS A 43 -17.94 -1.37 1.01
C HIS A 43 -17.91 -2.70 1.76
N ASN A 44 -17.62 -2.70 3.07
CA ASN A 44 -17.57 -3.89 3.93
C ASN A 44 -16.57 -4.98 3.46
N VAL A 45 -15.55 -4.60 2.69
CA VAL A 45 -14.47 -5.51 2.28
C VAL A 45 -13.31 -5.40 3.25
N SER A 46 -13.35 -6.20 4.31
CA SER A 46 -12.35 -6.19 5.39
C SER A 46 -11.20 -7.17 5.18
N ARG A 47 -11.31 -8.10 4.23
CA ARG A 47 -10.34 -9.17 3.99
C ARG A 47 -10.20 -9.49 2.50
N ILE A 48 -8.97 -9.70 2.04
CA ILE A 48 -8.65 -10.13 0.67
C ILE A 48 -7.51 -11.13 0.73
N ARG A 49 -7.58 -12.25 0.00
CA ARG A 49 -6.44 -13.17 -0.10
C ARG A 49 -5.27 -12.45 -0.78
N LEU A 50 -4.06 -12.57 -0.23
CA LEU A 50 -2.88 -11.91 -0.76
C LEU A 50 -2.64 -12.27 -2.24
N VAL A 51 -2.86 -13.53 -2.62
CA VAL A 51 -2.73 -13.98 -4.02
C VAL A 51 -3.72 -13.27 -4.95
N ASP A 52 -4.97 -13.12 -4.55
CA ASP A 52 -5.99 -12.42 -5.34
C ASP A 52 -5.68 -10.93 -5.41
N PHE A 53 -5.19 -10.35 -4.31
CA PHE A 53 -4.83 -8.94 -4.25
C PHE A 53 -3.81 -8.58 -5.33
N TYR A 54 -2.79 -9.40 -5.59
CA TYR A 54 -1.83 -9.13 -6.66
C TYR A 54 -2.51 -9.03 -8.04
N SER A 55 -3.36 -10.00 -8.38
CA SER A 55 -4.07 -10.00 -9.67
C SER A 55 -5.08 -8.86 -9.78
N ILE A 56 -5.83 -8.59 -8.71
CA ILE A 56 -6.82 -7.50 -8.67
C ILE A 56 -6.11 -6.15 -8.76
N PHE A 57 -5.00 -5.95 -8.05
CA PHE A 57 -4.28 -4.68 -8.05
C PHE A 57 -3.60 -4.39 -9.39
N ASP A 58 -3.15 -5.43 -10.11
CA ASP A 58 -2.72 -5.30 -11.51
C ASP A 58 -3.88 -4.85 -12.43
N GLN A 59 -5.07 -5.42 -12.24
CA GLN A 59 -6.25 -5.00 -12.99
C GLN A 59 -6.64 -3.54 -12.67
N LEU A 60 -6.66 -3.15 -11.40
CA LEU A 60 -6.93 -1.78 -10.98
C LEU A 60 -5.89 -0.80 -11.56
N GLN A 61 -4.62 -1.19 -11.65
CA GLN A 61 -3.59 -0.35 -12.27
C GLN A 61 -3.88 -0.09 -13.75
N LYS A 62 -4.38 -1.09 -14.49
CA LYS A 62 -4.78 -0.96 -15.90
C LYS A 62 -6.04 -0.10 -16.07
N GLU A 63 -7.00 -0.21 -15.15
CA GLU A 63 -8.25 0.57 -15.17
C GLU A 63 -8.04 2.03 -14.71
N PHE A 64 -7.10 2.27 -13.78
CA PHE A 64 -6.82 3.59 -13.19
C PHE A 64 -5.33 3.98 -13.29
N PRO A 65 -4.76 4.09 -14.51
CA PRO A 65 -3.34 4.34 -14.71
C PRO A 65 -2.87 5.71 -14.20
N ASP A 66 -3.78 6.68 -14.09
CA ASP A 66 -3.51 8.03 -13.58
C ASP A 66 -3.43 8.10 -12.05
N LEU A 67 -3.88 7.04 -11.36
CA LEU A 67 -3.96 6.98 -9.90
C LEU A 67 -3.03 5.92 -9.31
N ILE A 68 -2.80 4.84 -10.05
CA ILE A 68 -1.85 3.79 -9.66
C ILE A 68 -0.68 3.82 -10.65
N PRO A 69 0.54 4.13 -10.17
CA PRO A 69 1.70 4.17 -11.06
C PRO A 69 1.95 2.86 -11.78
N PRO A 70 2.58 2.91 -12.97
CA PRO A 70 3.00 1.70 -13.65
C PRO A 70 3.95 0.89 -12.77
N LEU A 71 3.51 -0.33 -12.47
CA LEU A 71 4.23 -1.26 -11.60
C LEU A 71 5.37 -1.98 -12.36
N HIS A 72 5.27 -2.05 -13.69
CA HIS A 72 6.26 -2.64 -14.59
C HIS A 72 7.21 -1.59 -15.19
N SER A 73 8.51 -1.89 -15.26
CA SER A 73 9.50 -1.11 -16.02
C SER A 73 10.13 -2.00 -17.09
N THR A 74 9.94 -1.62 -18.35
CA THR A 74 10.24 -2.35 -19.60
C THR A 74 11.25 -3.53 -19.55
N ARG A 75 10.82 -4.62 -20.21
CA ARG A 75 11.53 -5.87 -20.60
C ARG A 75 11.90 -6.90 -19.53
N ALA A 76 11.97 -6.57 -18.24
CA ALA A 76 12.18 -7.55 -17.14
C ALA A 76 11.00 -7.53 -16.14
N ASN A 77 9.78 -7.49 -16.68
CA ASN A 77 8.62 -6.89 -16.04
C ASN A 77 8.05 -7.63 -14.82
N ASP A 78 8.08 -8.96 -14.78
CA ASP A 78 7.36 -9.70 -13.72
C ASP A 78 8.10 -9.69 -12.38
N TYR A 79 9.43 -9.82 -12.42
CA TYR A 79 10.28 -9.78 -11.22
C TYR A 79 10.38 -8.38 -10.60
N VAL A 80 10.39 -7.33 -11.42
CA VAL A 80 10.44 -5.94 -10.94
C VAL A 80 9.09 -5.49 -10.36
N TYR A 81 7.99 -5.93 -10.98
CA TYR A 81 6.64 -5.73 -10.47
C TYR A 81 6.45 -6.33 -9.09
N SER A 82 6.79 -7.62 -8.94
CA SER A 82 6.63 -8.33 -7.68
C SER A 82 7.43 -7.66 -6.57
N LYS A 83 8.65 -7.18 -6.86
CA LYS A 83 9.48 -6.47 -5.89
C LYS A 83 8.90 -5.12 -5.45
N LYS A 84 8.44 -4.27 -6.38
CA LYS A 84 7.86 -2.95 -6.04
C LYS A 84 6.57 -3.10 -5.23
N LEU A 85 5.68 -3.97 -5.68
CA LEU A 85 4.41 -4.19 -5.00
C LEU A 85 4.61 -4.90 -3.66
N ALA A 86 5.55 -5.85 -3.56
CA ALA A 86 5.93 -6.45 -2.28
C ALA A 86 6.50 -5.42 -1.30
N SER A 87 7.42 -4.54 -1.72
CA SER A 87 7.95 -3.49 -0.83
C SER A 87 6.88 -2.47 -0.39
N ALA A 88 5.93 -2.16 -1.27
CA ALA A 88 4.79 -1.30 -0.93
C ALA A 88 3.82 -2.01 0.03
N LEU A 89 3.59 -3.31 -0.15
CA LEU A 89 2.81 -4.12 0.77
C LEU A 89 3.48 -4.23 2.13
N GLU A 90 4.77 -4.56 2.22
CA GLU A 90 5.52 -4.58 3.48
C GLU A 90 5.41 -3.24 4.23
N SER A 91 5.48 -2.14 3.48
CA SER A 91 5.24 -0.81 4.01
C SER A 91 3.82 -0.62 4.53
N ALA A 92 2.83 -1.09 3.79
CA ALA A 92 1.43 -1.03 4.15
C ALA A 92 1.11 -1.88 5.40
N LEU A 93 1.79 -3.02 5.57
CA LEU A 93 1.73 -3.84 6.78
C LEU A 93 2.25 -3.09 8.01
N SER A 94 3.33 -2.32 7.86
CA SER A 94 3.86 -1.49 8.95
C SER A 94 2.95 -0.31 9.33
N ILE A 95 1.96 0.00 8.49
CA ILE A 95 1.07 1.15 8.65
C ILE A 95 -0.25 0.79 9.33
N GLY A 96 -0.77 -0.42 9.10
CA GLY A 96 -2.06 -0.80 9.67
C GLY A 96 -2.77 -1.96 8.96
N ILE A 97 -2.25 -2.46 7.85
CA ILE A 97 -2.77 -3.71 7.25
C ILE A 97 -2.22 -4.89 8.02
N ARG A 98 -3.06 -5.86 8.35
CA ARG A 98 -2.65 -7.11 8.99
C ARG A 98 -2.57 -8.23 7.96
N ILE A 99 -1.64 -9.17 8.16
CA ILE A 99 -1.72 -10.48 7.50
C ILE A 99 -2.24 -11.48 8.52
N SER A 100 -3.40 -12.07 8.23
CA SER A 100 -3.95 -13.17 9.02
C SER A 100 -3.78 -14.50 8.28
N ASN A 101 -3.87 -15.58 9.06
CA ASN A 101 -3.84 -16.96 8.60
C ASN A 101 -2.54 -17.38 7.84
N PRO A 102 -1.67 -18.19 8.47
CA PRO A 102 -0.40 -18.60 7.87
C PRO A 102 -0.52 -19.35 6.54
N GLN A 103 -1.65 -20.03 6.31
CA GLN A 103 -1.85 -20.92 5.16
C GLN A 103 -2.39 -20.19 3.93
N PHE A 104 -3.17 -19.13 4.13
CA PHE A 104 -3.86 -18.42 3.05
C PHE A 104 -3.44 -16.96 2.90
N GLN A 105 -2.81 -16.39 3.93
CA GLN A 105 -2.29 -15.02 3.98
C GLN A 105 -3.34 -14.00 3.50
N PHE A 106 -4.27 -13.64 4.36
CA PHE A 106 -5.26 -12.60 4.06
C PHE A 106 -4.73 -11.23 4.46
N LEU A 107 -4.82 -10.26 3.54
CA LEU A 107 -4.72 -8.84 3.88
C LEU A 107 -6.01 -8.44 4.60
N GLU A 108 -5.89 -7.95 5.82
CA GLU A 108 -7.01 -7.55 6.65
C GLU A 108 -6.90 -6.09 7.07
N VAL A 109 -8.02 -5.39 6.94
CA VAL A 109 -8.23 -4.05 7.50
C VAL A 109 -9.60 -4.06 8.15
N GLU A 110 -9.64 -3.97 9.47
CA GLU A 110 -10.89 -3.77 10.20
C GLU A 110 -11.39 -2.34 10.01
N GLU A 111 -12.71 -2.12 10.01
CA GLU A 111 -13.30 -0.80 9.76
C GLU A 111 -12.74 0.30 10.66
N ALA A 112 -12.56 0.03 11.96
CA ALA A 112 -12.01 0.99 12.91
C ALA A 112 -10.55 1.36 12.59
N ILE A 113 -9.74 0.38 12.16
CA ILE A 113 -8.37 0.59 11.71
C ILE A 113 -8.36 1.36 10.39
N GLY A 114 -9.27 1.02 9.48
CA GLY A 114 -9.47 1.70 8.21
C GLY A 114 -9.74 3.20 8.41
N LYS A 115 -10.67 3.56 9.29
CA LYS A 115 -10.95 4.97 9.65
C LYS A 115 -9.70 5.68 10.16
N GLY A 116 -8.96 5.08 11.09
CA GLY A 116 -7.72 5.66 11.61
C GLY A 116 -6.63 5.84 10.55
N ASN A 117 -6.51 4.88 9.63
CA ASN A 117 -5.60 4.96 8.48
C ASN A 117 -5.97 6.14 7.56
N LEU A 118 -7.26 6.28 7.23
CA LEU A 118 -7.77 7.35 6.37
C LEU A 118 -7.54 8.72 7.01
N ASP A 119 -7.86 8.90 8.29
CA ASP A 119 -7.60 10.16 9.02
C ASP A 119 -6.12 10.55 8.97
N ARG A 120 -5.23 9.57 9.16
CA ARG A 120 -3.77 9.78 9.12
C ARG A 120 -3.30 10.16 7.72
N ILE A 121 -3.82 9.49 6.69
CA ILE A 121 -3.47 9.78 5.30
C ILE A 121 -4.03 11.14 4.88
N GLN A 122 -5.27 11.46 5.23
CA GLN A 122 -5.91 12.75 4.95
C GLN A 122 -5.11 13.91 5.55
N LYS A 123 -4.63 13.80 6.80
CA LYS A 123 -3.78 14.82 7.44
C LYS A 123 -2.47 15.07 6.70
N ARG A 124 -1.95 14.09 5.96
CA ARG A 124 -0.65 14.15 5.28
C ARG A 124 -0.76 14.48 3.79
N ALA A 125 -1.70 13.85 3.08
CA ALA A 125 -1.86 13.91 1.63
C ALA A 125 -3.08 14.74 1.19
N GLY A 126 -3.92 15.16 2.14
CA GLY A 126 -5.13 15.95 1.88
C GLY A 126 -6.36 15.08 1.59
N GLU A 127 -7.53 15.69 1.74
CA GLU A 127 -8.83 15.05 1.49
C GLU A 127 -9.03 14.72 0.00
N ALA A 128 -8.60 15.61 -0.90
CA ALA A 128 -8.69 15.39 -2.34
C ALA A 128 -7.98 14.10 -2.79
N PHE A 129 -6.91 13.70 -2.10
CA PHE A 129 -6.24 12.42 -2.37
C PHE A 129 -7.14 11.22 -2.04
N ILE A 130 -7.80 11.24 -0.88
CA ILE A 130 -8.73 10.18 -0.46
C ILE A 130 -9.92 10.09 -1.42
N GLU A 131 -10.52 11.22 -1.77
CA GLU A 131 -11.66 11.27 -2.69
C GLU A 131 -11.33 10.68 -4.07
N ARG A 132 -10.11 10.93 -4.58
CA ARG A 132 -9.64 10.33 -5.84
C ARG A 132 -9.52 8.81 -5.80
N LEU A 133 -9.36 8.21 -4.62
CA LEU A 133 -9.22 6.75 -4.46
C LEU A 133 -10.55 6.03 -4.25
N LYS A 134 -11.65 6.72 -3.96
CA LYS A 134 -12.98 6.11 -3.80
C LYS A 134 -13.42 5.24 -4.99
N PRO A 135 -13.25 5.67 -6.26
CA PRO A 135 -13.58 4.81 -7.40
C PRO A 135 -12.78 3.50 -7.43
N ILE A 136 -11.51 3.54 -7.00
CA ILE A 136 -10.65 2.34 -6.93
C ILE A 136 -11.14 1.41 -5.83
N ALA A 137 -11.46 1.95 -4.65
CA ALA A 137 -11.97 1.16 -3.54
C ALA A 137 -13.32 0.49 -3.86
N LYS A 138 -14.21 1.22 -4.54
CA LYS A 138 -15.45 0.66 -5.07
C LYS A 138 -15.15 -0.46 -6.05
N ARG A 139 -14.28 -0.23 -7.03
CA ARG A 139 -13.94 -1.24 -8.03
C ARG A 139 -13.30 -2.48 -7.42
N LEU A 140 -12.41 -2.31 -6.44
CA LEU A 140 -11.85 -3.38 -5.65
C LEU A 140 -12.96 -4.23 -5.02
N SER A 141 -13.98 -3.59 -4.43
CA SER A 141 -15.10 -4.32 -3.80
C SER A 141 -15.98 -5.12 -4.76
N GLU A 142 -15.97 -4.78 -6.06
CA GLU A 142 -16.68 -5.53 -7.10
C GLU A 142 -15.87 -6.74 -7.60
N LEU A 143 -14.57 -6.76 -7.34
CA LEU A 143 -13.63 -7.80 -7.79
C LEU A 143 -13.30 -8.83 -6.70
N VAL A 144 -13.74 -8.59 -5.45
CA VAL A 144 -13.56 -9.45 -4.27
C VAL A 144 -14.85 -10.19 -3.98
#